data_AF-A0A521KC05-F1
#
_entry.id   AF-A0A521KC05-F1
#
_cell.length_a   1.000
_cell.length_b   1.000
_cell.length_c   1.000
_cell.angle_alpha   90.00
_cell.angle_beta   90.00
_cell.angle_gamma   90.00
#
_symmetry.space_group_name_H-M   'P 1'
#
loop_
_entity.id
_entity.type
_entity.pdbx_description
1 polymer ?
#
loop_
_entity_poly.entity_id
_entity_poly.type
_entity_poly.pdbx_seq_one_letter_code
_entity_poly.pdbx_strand_id
1 'polypeptide(L)'
;MNSSARGATDRSGLEILHGDAIGYRHPDGKFSWIVEFEAVEWIAGYKVDLYAVDCICLGLGARGLEGGWFEMHEEMAGWREALAALERAFPGVEHGVYSRDVMFPAFKLCWTVLWLRPGCTPPPVQR
;
A
#
# COMPACT_ATOMS: atom_id res chain seq x y z
N MET A 1 38.65 -2.98 -17.96
CA MET A 1 38.73 -2.60 -16.54
C MET A 1 37.33 -2.26 -16.09
N ASN A 2 36.75 -3.11 -15.24
CA ASN A 2 35.47 -2.88 -14.57
C ASN A 2 35.61 -1.71 -13.59
N SER A 3 34.67 -0.78 -13.62
CA SER A 3 34.04 -0.22 -12.41
C SER A 3 33.02 0.84 -12.81
N SER A 4 31.74 0.54 -12.60
CA SER A 4 30.84 1.49 -11.97
C SER A 4 29.70 0.66 -11.39
N ALA A 5 29.91 0.21 -10.16
CA ALA A 5 28.86 -0.35 -9.32
C ALA A 5 27.76 0.72 -9.24
N ARG A 6 26.61 0.43 -9.87
CA ARG A 6 25.38 1.17 -9.58
C ARG A 6 25.13 0.97 -8.09
N GLY A 7 25.26 2.05 -7.33
CA GLY A 7 25.07 2.03 -5.88
C GLY A 7 23.75 1.34 -5.56
N ALA A 8 23.83 0.20 -4.88
CA ALA A 8 22.68 -0.36 -4.19
C ALA A 8 22.21 0.74 -3.24
N THR A 9 21.05 1.32 -3.53
CA THR A 9 20.46 2.35 -2.69
C THR A 9 20.13 1.72 -1.35
N ASP A 10 20.94 2.06 -0.33
CA ASP A 10 20.84 1.74 1.09
C ASP A 10 19.56 2.32 1.73
N ARG A 11 18.42 2.07 1.13
CA ARG A 11 17.13 2.61 1.55
C ARG A 11 16.11 1.51 1.53
N SER A 12 15.54 1.27 2.71
CA SER A 12 14.29 0.52 2.83
C SER A 12 13.14 1.34 2.28
N GLY A 13 12.14 0.68 1.70
CA GLY A 13 10.96 1.36 1.19
C GLY A 13 10.14 0.53 0.23
N LEU A 14 9.04 1.12 -0.21
CA LEU A 14 8.17 0.58 -1.23
C LEU A 14 8.83 0.69 -2.60
N GLU A 15 8.74 -0.37 -3.39
CA GLU A 15 9.29 -0.44 -4.73
C GLU A 15 8.27 -1.05 -5.69
N ILE A 16 8.14 -0.45 -6.88
CA ILE A 16 7.39 -1.03 -7.99
C ILE A 16 8.29 -2.04 -8.70
N LEU A 17 7.86 -3.29 -8.78
CA LEU A 17 8.58 -4.34 -9.49
C LEU A 17 7.88 -4.55 -10.83
N HIS A 18 8.64 -4.45 -11.92
CA HIS A 18 8.20 -4.70 -13.30
C HIS A 18 6.95 -3.95 -13.81
N GLY A 19 6.38 -3.05 -13.00
CA GLY A 19 5.20 -2.26 -13.31
C GLY A 19 3.88 -2.87 -12.85
N ASP A 20 3.90 -4.09 -12.33
CA ASP A 20 2.74 -4.91 -11.99
C ASP A 20 2.79 -5.52 -10.58
N ALA A 21 3.84 -5.27 -9.81
CA ALA A 21 3.89 -5.62 -8.40
C ALA A 21 4.41 -4.47 -7.52
N ILE A 22 4.08 -4.52 -6.24
CA ILE A 22 4.68 -3.68 -5.19
C ILE A 22 5.30 -4.58 -4.13
N GLY A 23 6.47 -4.21 -3.63
CA GLY A 23 7.07 -4.86 -2.48
C GLY A 23 7.71 -3.86 -1.52
N TYR A 24 7.93 -4.29 -0.28
CA TYR A 24 8.72 -3.54 0.68
C TYR A 24 10.13 -4.13 0.76
N ARG A 25 11.12 -3.35 0.34
CA ARG A 25 12.54 -3.72 0.35
C ARG A 25 13.21 -3.26 1.64
N HIS A 26 14.05 -4.09 2.22
CA HIS A 26 14.94 -3.79 3.34
C HIS A 26 16.28 -3.22 2.86
N PRO A 27 17.10 -2.61 3.76
CA PRO A 27 18.42 -2.09 3.40
C PRO A 27 19.38 -3.17 2.90
N ASP A 28 19.19 -4.43 3.33
CA ASP A 28 19.97 -5.58 2.86
C ASP A 28 19.60 -6.06 1.45
N GLY A 29 18.65 -5.37 0.79
CA GLY A 29 18.17 -5.66 -0.55
C GLY A 29 17.09 -6.74 -0.64
N LYS A 30 16.69 -7.37 0.48
CA LYS A 30 15.62 -8.38 0.49
C LYS A 30 14.26 -7.73 0.61
N PHE A 31 13.24 -8.41 0.09
CA PHE A 31 11.84 -8.00 0.28
C PHE A 31 11.24 -8.69 1.50
N SER A 32 10.56 -7.94 2.36
CA SER A 32 9.72 -8.52 3.42
C SER A 32 8.48 -9.17 2.81
N TRP A 33 7.93 -8.52 1.79
CA TRP A 33 6.76 -8.97 1.06
C TRP A 33 6.76 -8.38 -0.35
N ILE A 34 6.09 -9.09 -1.25
CA ILE A 34 5.80 -8.68 -2.63
C ILE A 34 4.35 -9.06 -2.90
N VAL A 35 3.60 -8.15 -3.52
CA VAL A 35 2.24 -8.40 -3.98
C VAL A 35 2.10 -8.03 -5.44
N GLU A 36 1.77 -9.02 -6.25
CA GLU A 36 1.39 -8.85 -7.65
C GLU A 36 -0.01 -8.22 -7.72
N PHE A 37 -0.20 -7.24 -8.60
CA PHE A 37 -1.47 -6.53 -8.74
C PHE A 37 -2.62 -7.47 -9.18
N GLU A 38 -2.31 -8.50 -9.96
CA GLU A 38 -3.30 -9.52 -10.32
C GLU A 38 -3.79 -10.34 -9.11
N ALA A 39 -2.94 -10.50 -8.09
CA ALA A 39 -3.29 -11.22 -6.88
C ALA A 39 -4.13 -10.38 -5.91
N VAL A 40 -4.10 -9.04 -6.01
CA VAL A 40 -4.86 -8.15 -5.13
C VAL A 40 -6.37 -8.39 -5.29
N GLU A 41 -7.08 -8.63 -4.20
CA GLU A 41 -8.53 -8.87 -4.17
C GLU A 41 -9.30 -7.68 -3.61
N TRP A 42 -8.69 -6.90 -2.73
CA TRP A 42 -9.27 -5.67 -2.22
C TRP A 42 -8.18 -4.70 -1.79
N ILE A 43 -8.50 -3.41 -1.83
CA ILE A 43 -7.67 -2.32 -1.31
C ILE A 43 -8.56 -1.52 -0.36
N ALA A 44 -8.10 -1.34 0.87
CA ALA A 44 -8.75 -0.51 1.86
C ALA A 44 -7.81 0.60 2.31
N GLY A 45 -8.35 1.82 2.40
CA GLY A 45 -7.70 2.94 3.06
C GLY A 45 -8.20 3.04 4.49
N TYR A 46 -7.29 3.33 5.40
CA TYR A 46 -7.62 3.66 6.77
C TYR A 46 -6.57 4.59 7.34
N LYS A 47 -6.83 5.09 8.54
CA LYS A 47 -5.87 5.89 9.27
C LYS A 47 -5.62 5.32 10.65
N VAL A 48 -4.38 5.45 11.08
CA VAL A 48 -3.96 5.14 12.44
C VAL A 48 -3.81 6.45 13.19
N ASP A 49 -4.52 6.55 14.32
CA ASP A 49 -4.39 7.70 15.22
C ASP A 49 -3.04 7.60 15.96
N LEU A 50 -2.16 8.57 15.74
CA LEU A 50 -0.86 8.71 16.40
C LEU A 50 -0.87 9.87 17.40
N TYR A 51 -1.96 9.99 18.18
CA TYR A 51 -2.25 11.02 19.19
C TYR A 51 -2.43 12.43 18.64
N ALA A 52 -1.40 12.98 17.99
CA ALA A 52 -1.36 14.35 17.50
C ALA A 52 -1.52 14.44 15.97
N VAL A 53 -1.30 13.33 15.27
CA VAL A 53 -1.39 13.23 13.81
C VAL A 53 -2.10 11.93 13.43
N ASP A 54 -2.78 11.94 12.29
CA ASP A 54 -3.30 10.73 11.66
C ASP A 54 -2.25 10.26 10.64
N CYS A 55 -1.94 8.96 10.62
CA CYS A 55 -1.11 8.35 9.57
C CYS A 55 -2.02 7.61 8.60
N ILE A 56 -1.98 7.98 7.31
CA ILE A 56 -2.75 7.31 6.26
C ILE A 56 -2.08 5.98 5.89
N CYS A 57 -2.88 4.93 5.92
CA CYS A 57 -2.49 3.56 5.59
C CYS A 57 -3.36 2.99 4.46
N LEU A 58 -2.76 2.13 3.64
CA LEU A 58 -3.46 1.26 2.71
C LEU A 58 -3.19 -0.21 3.06
N GLY A 59 -4.26 -0.99 3.14
CA GLY A 59 -4.21 -2.45 3.24
C GLY A 59 -4.52 -3.09 1.90
N LEU A 60 -3.65 -3.98 1.44
CA LEU A 60 -3.80 -4.78 0.23
C LEU A 60 -4.06 -6.24 0.60
N GLY A 61 -5.32 -6.66 0.47
CA GLY A 61 -5.64 -8.07 0.54
C GLY A 61 -5.32 -8.76 -0.77
N ALA A 62 -4.69 -9.93 -0.70
CA ALA A 62 -4.29 -10.70 -1.87
C ALA A 62 -4.78 -12.15 -1.77
N ARG A 63 -4.97 -12.77 -2.92
CA ARG A 63 -5.35 -14.18 -3.02
C ARG A 63 -4.35 -15.06 -2.29
N GLY A 64 -4.85 -15.96 -1.45
CA GLY A 64 -4.03 -16.88 -0.66
C GLY A 64 -3.44 -16.27 0.62
N LEU A 65 -3.74 -14.99 0.91
CA LEU A 65 -3.40 -14.36 2.19
C LEU A 65 -4.60 -14.44 3.13
N GLU A 66 -4.70 -15.54 3.89
CA GLU A 66 -5.81 -15.73 4.83
C GLU A 66 -5.66 -14.84 6.06
N GLY A 67 -6.66 -13.98 6.32
CA GLY A 67 -6.75 -13.19 7.55
C GLY A 67 -5.76 -12.02 7.68
N GLY A 68 -5.03 -11.68 6.61
CA GLY A 68 -4.04 -10.60 6.60
C GLY A 68 -4.11 -9.70 5.37
N TRP A 69 -3.28 -8.68 5.37
CA TRP A 69 -3.03 -7.78 4.23
C TRP A 69 -1.59 -7.30 4.25
N PHE A 70 -1.12 -6.82 3.10
CA PHE A 70 0.10 -6.03 3.04
C PHE A 70 -0.23 -4.59 3.37
N GLU A 71 0.48 -4.03 4.34
CA GLU A 71 0.28 -2.67 4.79
C GLU A 71 1.35 -1.75 4.21
N MET A 72 0.92 -0.60 3.73
CA MET A 72 1.77 0.54 3.43
C MET A 72 1.18 1.80 4.03
N HIS A 73 2.03 2.76 4.38
CA HIS A 73 1.60 4.02 4.97
C HIS A 73 2.40 5.21 4.45
N GLU A 74 1.90 6.42 4.64
CA GLU A 74 2.43 7.63 4.00
C GLU A 74 3.88 7.99 4.38
N GLU A 75 4.30 7.59 5.59
CA GLU A 75 5.68 7.76 6.07
C GLU A 75 6.69 6.77 5.45
N MET A 76 6.25 5.77 4.66
CA MET A 76 7.17 4.85 3.99
C MET A 76 7.89 5.54 2.83
N ALA A 77 9.21 5.35 2.73
CA ALA A 77 9.94 5.76 1.53
C ALA A 77 9.36 5.04 0.30
N GLY A 78 9.17 5.76 -0.81
CA GLY A 78 8.54 5.22 -2.01
C GLY A 78 7.01 5.28 -2.00
N TRP A 79 6.38 5.83 -0.96
CA TRP A 79 4.92 5.95 -0.85
C TRP A 79 4.27 6.63 -2.07
N ARG A 80 4.81 7.75 -2.53
CA ARG A 80 4.21 8.52 -3.63
C ARG A 80 4.23 7.73 -4.93
N GLU A 81 5.33 7.03 -5.19
CA GLU A 81 5.50 6.16 -6.35
C GLU A 81 4.61 4.92 -6.27
N ALA A 82 4.53 4.28 -5.10
CA ALA A 82 3.63 3.16 -4.82
C ALA A 82 2.17 3.54 -5.07
N LEU A 83 1.74 4.67 -4.52
CA LEU A 83 0.40 5.17 -4.68
C LEU A 83 0.07 5.46 -6.15
N ALA A 84 0.95 6.14 -6.88
CA ALA A 84 0.73 6.46 -8.29
C ALA A 84 0.63 5.19 -9.16
N ALA A 85 1.31 4.11 -8.78
CA ALA A 85 1.16 2.82 -9.44
C ALA A 85 -0.19 2.16 -9.12
N LEU A 86 -0.64 2.24 -7.87
CA LEU A 86 -1.98 1.74 -7.49
C LEU A 86 -3.10 2.48 -8.20
N GLU A 87 -3.04 3.81 -8.26
CA GLU A 87 -4.00 4.65 -8.99
C GLU A 87 -4.13 4.24 -10.45
N ARG A 88 -3.01 3.86 -11.08
CA ARG A 88 -2.99 3.41 -12.47
C ARG A 88 -3.54 2.01 -12.64
N ALA A 89 -3.25 1.10 -11.70
CA ALA A 89 -3.61 -0.30 -11.77
C ALA A 89 -5.06 -0.59 -11.32
N PHE A 90 -5.59 0.22 -10.40
CA PHE A 90 -6.86 -0.02 -9.72
C PHE A 90 -7.79 1.20 -9.85
N PRO A 91 -8.72 1.20 -10.82
CA PRO A 91 -9.70 2.26 -10.95
C PRO A 91 -10.53 2.41 -9.66
N GLY A 92 -10.60 3.63 -9.10
CA GLY A 92 -11.28 3.92 -7.83
C GLY A 92 -10.37 4.16 -6.63
N VAL A 93 -9.06 3.84 -6.72
CA VAL A 93 -8.06 4.17 -5.68
C VAL A 93 -7.48 5.57 -5.91
N GLU A 94 -8.32 6.56 -6.22
CA GLU A 94 -7.86 7.91 -6.59
C GLU A 94 -7.53 8.73 -5.34
N HIS A 95 -6.39 9.44 -5.33
CA HIS A 95 -5.96 10.29 -4.21
C HIS A 95 -7.05 11.25 -3.72
N GLY A 96 -7.85 11.83 -4.62
CA GLY A 96 -8.92 12.76 -4.25
C GLY A 96 -10.10 12.12 -3.50
N VAL A 97 -10.26 10.79 -3.61
CA VAL A 97 -11.33 10.02 -2.99
C VAL A 97 -10.91 9.61 -1.59
N TYR A 98 -9.81 8.87 -1.44
CA TYR A 98 -9.43 8.38 -0.13
C TYR A 98 -8.84 9.47 0.78
N SER A 99 -8.14 10.49 0.26
CA SER A 99 -7.62 11.57 1.13
C SER A 99 -8.74 12.29 1.87
N ARG A 100 -9.91 12.45 1.26
CA ARG A 100 -11.07 13.05 1.91
C ARG A 100 -11.78 12.07 2.85
N ASP A 101 -12.04 10.86 2.36
CA ASP A 101 -12.88 9.88 3.05
C ASP A 101 -12.15 9.14 4.17
N VAL A 102 -10.81 9.10 4.12
CA VAL A 102 -9.96 8.51 5.17
C VAL A 102 -9.51 9.55 6.18
N MET A 103 -9.18 10.79 5.77
CA MET A 103 -8.73 11.82 6.71
C MET A 103 -9.85 12.29 7.64
N PHE A 104 -11.12 12.21 7.23
CA PHE A 104 -12.25 12.72 8.02
C PHE A 104 -13.25 11.62 8.41
N PRO A 105 -13.82 11.65 9.63
CA PRO A 105 -13.55 12.59 10.73
C PRO A 105 -12.21 12.35 11.43
N ALA A 106 -11.55 13.42 11.91
CA ALA A 106 -10.30 13.36 12.69
C ALA A 106 -10.45 12.45 13.94
N PHE A 107 -9.37 11.76 14.34
CA PHE A 107 -9.30 10.94 15.56
C PHE A 107 -10.32 9.78 15.65
N LYS A 108 -10.68 9.21 14.50
CA LYS A 108 -11.54 8.03 14.40
C LYS A 108 -11.00 7.10 13.32
N LEU A 109 -10.91 5.81 13.60
CA LEU A 109 -10.58 4.82 12.58
C LEU A 109 -11.60 4.91 11.43
N CYS A 110 -11.13 5.26 10.24
CA CYS A 110 -11.93 5.34 9.03
C CYS A 110 -11.53 4.22 8.07
N TRP A 111 -12.05 3.01 8.28
CA TRP A 111 -11.83 1.91 7.34
C TRP A 111 -12.75 2.05 6.12
N THR A 112 -12.15 2.28 4.95
CA THR A 112 -12.87 2.51 3.70
C THR A 112 -12.33 1.58 2.62
N VAL A 113 -13.19 0.74 2.05
CA VAL A 113 -12.81 -0.08 0.88
C VAL A 113 -12.76 0.83 -0.35
N LEU A 114 -11.56 0.97 -0.92
CA LEU A 114 -11.30 1.81 -2.10
C LEU A 114 -11.48 1.02 -3.39
N TRP A 115 -11.17 -0.27 -3.35
CA TRP A 115 -11.32 -1.16 -4.50
C TRP A 115 -11.62 -2.59 -4.04
N LEU A 116 -12.47 -3.27 -4.79
CA LEU A 116 -12.82 -4.67 -4.58
C LEU A 116 -12.84 -5.38 -5.93
N ARG A 117 -12.10 -6.48 -6.04
CA ARG A 117 -12.12 -7.34 -7.22
C ARG A 117 -13.53 -7.92 -7.39
N PRO A 118 -14.10 -7.91 -8.61
CA PRO A 118 -15.39 -8.53 -8.88
C PRO A 118 -15.41 -10.00 -8.42
N GLY A 119 -16.40 -10.36 -7.61
CA GLY A 119 -16.56 -11.72 -7.07
C GLY A 119 -15.77 -12.02 -5.80
N CYS A 120 -14.93 -11.09 -5.31
CA CYS A 120 -14.25 -11.22 -4.02
C CYS A 120 -15.11 -10.64 -2.88
N THR A 121 -14.81 -11.08 -1.65
CA THR A 121 -15.48 -10.58 -0.45
C THR A 121 -14.71 -9.39 0.11
N PRO A 122 -15.38 -8.30 0.55
CA PRO A 122 -14.71 -7.18 1.18
C PRO A 122 -14.01 -7.62 2.48
N PRO A 123 -12.94 -6.91 2.89
CA PRO A 123 -12.26 -7.21 4.14
C PRO A 123 -13.22 -7.08 5.33
N PRO A 124 -13.04 -7.88 6.39
CA PRO A 124 -13.72 -7.63 7.64
C PRO A 124 -13.34 -6.23 8.13
N VAL A 125 -14.34 -5.39 8.39
CA VAL A 125 -14.13 -4.06 8.96
C VAL A 125 -13.45 -4.22 10.31
N GLN A 126 -12.21 -3.75 10.42
CA GLN A 126 -11.55 -3.67 11.72
C GLN A 126 -12.22 -2.57 12.54
N ARG A 127 -12.69 -2.91 13.74
CA ARG A 127 -13.31 -2.00 14.70
C ARG A 127 -12.30 -1.60 15.76
#